data_AF-A0AA88XP91-F1
#
_entry.id   AF-A0AA88XP91-F1
#
_cell.length_a   1.000
_cell.length_b   1.000
_cell.length_c   1.000
_cell.angle_alpha   90.00
_cell.angle_beta   90.00
_cell.angle_gamma   90.00
#
_symmetry.space_group_name_H-M   'P 1'
#
loop_
_entity.id
_entity.type
_entity.pdbx_description
1 polymer ?
#
loop_
_entity_poly.entity_id
_entity_poly.type
_entity_poly.pdbx_seq_one_letter_code
_entity_poly.pdbx_strand_id
1 'polypeptide(L)'
;MHLRPRTRSQLTIWGLPEEVILFILRGLHIKDILNMRAVHPFFRDLIDGSPGVWSLASFKDTWPSANNIAHYDKAGEFGNLEALIKMAIAFLYNEGLPNDFDGKNVTSNGVKAAEMFCRIESMTVATDPFTWLFIRPPWSNSGACCKECVFTYMKNYLNENEEKEADCRNICVCVAKTLNVLDEDDSQGEAGLYLSKAANHKSGIAAFMMWQKKYQSCINDRAGRLESIRQLRDIANMGHLDAKLTLCESYSRHVYGGITGQKAAMYVRDFVQSTTPTNTQECFQTSQELTASMRYILVDWLVEVAGMKDFSSHTLHVAVSVVDRYLKIHKTSRSQLQLLGVAAMVLCSRYLGKDIIHYSGGCLVNRQHL
;
A
#
# COMPACT_ATOMS: atom_id res chain seq x y z
N MET A 1 -4.05 63.08 -6.14
CA MET A 1 -3.35 61.97 -5.47
C MET A 1 -2.71 61.11 -6.57
N HIS A 2 -1.42 61.34 -6.88
CA HIS A 2 -0.69 60.53 -7.86
C HIS A 2 -0.39 59.16 -7.26
N LEU A 3 -1.01 58.11 -7.80
CA LEU A 3 -0.65 56.72 -7.51
C LEU A 3 0.80 56.52 -7.97
N ARG A 4 1.73 56.34 -7.02
CA ARG A 4 3.09 55.87 -7.36
C ARG A 4 2.98 54.53 -8.09
N PRO A 5 3.77 54.28 -9.16
CA PRO A 5 3.82 52.97 -9.78
C PRO A 5 4.24 51.95 -8.71
N ARG A 6 3.55 50.81 -8.63
CA ARG A 6 4.04 49.66 -7.84
C ARG A 6 5.49 49.42 -8.25
N THR A 7 6.42 49.61 -7.33
CA THR A 7 7.81 49.20 -7.49
C THR A 7 7.81 47.72 -7.84
N ARG A 8 8.12 47.38 -9.09
CA ARG A 8 8.38 46.00 -9.53
C ARG A 8 9.45 45.48 -8.58
N SER A 9 9.14 44.45 -7.78
CA SER A 9 10.16 43.79 -6.98
C SER A 9 11.30 43.38 -7.91
N GLN A 10 12.52 43.84 -7.63
CA GLN A 10 13.69 43.47 -8.43
C GLN A 10 14.05 41.99 -8.29
N LEU A 11 13.55 41.34 -7.23
CA LEU A 11 13.64 39.89 -7.09
C LEU A 11 12.60 39.19 -7.97
N THR A 12 13.12 38.49 -8.97
CA THR A 12 12.39 37.49 -9.75
C THR A 12 12.64 36.11 -9.15
N ILE A 13 11.72 35.18 -9.39
CA ILE A 13 11.83 33.82 -8.85
C ILE A 13 13.09 33.09 -9.34
N TRP A 14 13.56 33.37 -10.56
CA TRP A 14 14.81 32.83 -11.12
C TRP A 14 16.08 33.52 -10.58
N GLY A 15 15.94 34.57 -9.77
CA GLY A 15 17.04 35.19 -9.04
C GLY A 15 17.27 34.57 -7.65
N LEU A 16 16.46 33.60 -7.24
CA LEU A 16 16.64 32.86 -5.99
C LEU A 16 17.74 31.80 -6.16
N PRO A 17 18.42 31.39 -5.06
CA PRO A 17 19.31 30.23 -5.08
C PRO A 17 18.60 28.97 -5.58
N GLU A 18 19.30 28.14 -6.34
CA GLU A 18 18.73 26.93 -6.95
C GLU A 18 18.12 25.99 -5.90
N GLU A 19 18.74 25.86 -4.73
CA GLU A 19 18.27 25.00 -3.64
C GLU A 19 16.89 25.43 -3.14
N VAL A 20 16.65 26.74 -3.07
CA VAL A 20 15.36 27.30 -2.66
C VAL A 20 14.29 26.98 -3.71
N ILE A 21 14.65 27.10 -4.99
CA ILE A 21 13.73 26.81 -6.09
C ILE A 21 13.42 25.31 -6.13
N LEU A 22 14.41 24.44 -5.99
CA LEU A 22 14.22 22.99 -5.91
C LEU A 22 13.35 22.60 -4.71
N PHE A 23 13.52 23.28 -3.58
CA PHE A 23 12.66 23.08 -2.41
C PHE A 23 11.22 23.54 -2.67
N ILE A 24 11.00 24.63 -3.39
CA ILE A 24 9.67 25.09 -3.81
C ILE A 24 9.02 24.10 -4.79
N LEU A 25 9.79 23.54 -5.72
CA LEU A 25 9.31 22.59 -6.72
C LEU A 25 8.99 21.21 -6.13
N ARG A 26 9.61 20.86 -5.00
CA ARG A 26 9.41 19.58 -4.31
C ARG A 26 7.94 19.41 -3.90
N GLY A 27 7.31 18.31 -4.33
CA GLY A 27 5.93 18.01 -3.98
C GLY A 27 4.87 18.76 -4.80
N LEU A 28 5.28 19.63 -5.74
CA LEU A 28 4.33 20.25 -6.66
C LEU A 28 3.70 19.22 -7.60
N HIS A 29 2.51 19.54 -8.08
CA HIS A 29 1.81 18.73 -9.04
C HIS A 29 2.57 18.73 -10.39
N ILE A 30 2.62 17.58 -11.07
CA ILE A 30 3.40 17.40 -12.30
C ILE A 30 3.04 18.43 -13.40
N LYS A 31 1.77 18.80 -13.52
CA LYS A 31 1.33 19.83 -14.48
C LYS A 31 1.95 21.20 -14.17
N ASP A 32 2.09 21.56 -12.91
CA ASP A 32 2.67 22.85 -12.50
C ASP A 32 4.17 22.87 -12.76
N ILE A 33 4.85 21.75 -12.50
CA ILE A 33 6.27 21.56 -12.83
C ILE A 33 6.47 21.68 -14.34
N LEU A 34 5.65 21.04 -15.16
CA LEU A 34 5.73 21.11 -16.62
C LEU A 34 5.42 22.51 -17.16
N ASN A 35 4.46 23.22 -16.56
CA ASN A 35 4.17 24.61 -16.89
C ASN A 35 5.38 25.50 -16.58
N MET A 36 6.00 25.35 -15.40
CA MET A 36 7.22 26.08 -15.04
C MET A 36 8.37 25.78 -16.01
N ARG A 37 8.54 24.51 -16.37
CA ARG A 37 9.52 24.05 -17.37
C ARG A 37 9.32 24.74 -18.73
N ALA A 38 8.07 25.01 -19.13
CA ALA A 38 7.76 25.63 -20.41
C ALA A 38 7.95 27.17 -20.42
N VAL A 39 7.96 27.81 -19.25
CA VAL A 39 7.94 29.29 -19.16
C VAL A 39 9.32 29.93 -19.31
N HIS A 40 10.41 29.27 -18.88
CA HIS A 40 11.75 29.87 -18.92
C HIS A 40 12.88 28.83 -19.06
N PRO A 41 13.93 29.10 -19.87
CA PRO A 41 15.06 28.17 -20.06
C PRO A 41 15.75 27.74 -18.75
N PHE A 42 15.95 28.67 -17.81
CA PHE A 42 16.47 28.35 -16.47
C PHE A 42 15.66 27.24 -15.78
N PHE A 43 14.33 27.34 -15.75
CA PHE A 43 13.49 26.31 -15.13
C PHE A 43 13.52 25.01 -15.92
N ARG A 44 13.58 25.08 -17.26
CA ARG A 44 13.73 23.88 -18.08
C ARG A 44 15.00 23.12 -17.71
N ASP A 45 16.12 23.81 -17.69
CA ASP A 45 17.42 23.20 -17.45
C ASP A 45 17.53 22.71 -15.99
N LEU A 46 17.01 23.47 -15.03
CA LEU A 46 16.93 23.08 -13.62
C LEU A 46 16.06 21.82 -13.40
N ILE A 47 14.85 21.80 -13.98
CA ILE A 47 13.90 20.68 -13.82
C ILE A 47 14.41 19.43 -14.55
N ASP A 48 14.95 19.58 -15.76
CA ASP A 48 15.46 18.43 -16.52
C ASP A 48 16.76 17.88 -15.92
N GLY A 49 17.59 18.73 -15.31
CA GLY A 49 18.83 18.34 -14.65
C GLY A 49 18.67 17.81 -13.21
N SER A 50 17.49 17.91 -12.60
CA SER A 50 17.29 17.60 -11.18
C SER A 50 16.39 16.38 -10.95
N PRO A 51 16.95 15.18 -10.66
CA PRO A 51 16.19 13.97 -10.34
C PRO A 51 15.18 14.15 -9.20
N GLY A 52 15.55 14.94 -8.19
CA GLY A 52 14.73 15.15 -6.98
C GLY A 52 13.39 15.83 -7.24
N VAL A 53 13.28 16.64 -8.30
CA VAL A 53 12.02 17.27 -8.69
C VAL A 53 11.05 16.22 -9.21
N TRP A 54 11.54 15.30 -10.04
CA TRP A 54 10.73 14.22 -10.62
C TRP A 54 10.38 13.13 -9.61
N SER A 55 11.33 12.73 -8.76
CA SER A 55 11.12 11.70 -7.75
C SER A 55 10.09 12.09 -6.69
N LEU A 56 9.90 13.40 -6.47
CA LEU A 56 9.00 13.96 -5.48
C LEU A 56 7.83 14.75 -6.10
N ALA A 57 7.67 14.70 -7.43
CA ALA A 57 6.52 15.29 -8.10
C ALA A 57 5.23 14.59 -7.66
N SER A 58 4.16 15.35 -7.46
CA SER A 58 2.85 14.77 -7.18
C SER A 58 2.09 14.50 -8.49
N PHE A 59 1.52 13.31 -8.60
CA PHE A 59 0.60 12.92 -9.68
C PHE A 59 -0.86 12.90 -9.19
N LYS A 60 -1.14 13.54 -8.05
CA LYS A 60 -2.45 13.53 -7.41
C LYS A 60 -3.56 13.90 -8.40
N ASP A 61 -4.65 13.14 -8.40
CA ASP A 61 -5.80 13.31 -9.30
C ASP A 61 -5.47 13.23 -10.81
N THR A 62 -4.29 12.71 -11.16
CA THR A 62 -3.95 12.31 -12.53
C THR A 62 -3.80 10.80 -12.63
N TRP A 63 -4.18 10.28 -13.79
CA TRP A 63 -4.04 8.89 -14.18
C TRP A 63 -3.17 8.78 -15.45
N PRO A 64 -2.42 7.68 -15.65
CA PRO A 64 -1.74 7.41 -16.90
C PRO A 64 -2.70 7.46 -18.10
N SER A 65 -2.22 8.06 -19.18
CA SER A 65 -2.92 8.24 -20.44
C SER A 65 -1.88 8.32 -21.56
N ALA A 66 -2.28 8.11 -22.81
CA ALA A 66 -1.38 8.25 -23.96
C ALA A 66 -0.65 9.60 -24.02
N ASN A 67 -1.26 10.67 -23.50
CA ASN A 67 -0.72 12.03 -23.54
C ASN A 67 0.29 12.33 -22.43
N ASN A 68 0.29 11.58 -21.32
CA ASN A 68 1.12 11.89 -20.15
C ASN A 68 2.00 10.73 -19.68
N ILE A 69 1.93 9.56 -20.32
CA ILE A 69 2.67 8.35 -19.92
C ILE A 69 4.18 8.58 -19.83
N ALA A 70 4.75 9.36 -20.76
CA ALA A 70 6.18 9.70 -20.75
C ALA A 70 6.61 10.46 -19.49
N HIS A 71 5.71 11.22 -18.85
CA HIS A 71 6.00 11.90 -17.60
C HIS A 71 6.01 10.94 -16.41
N TYR A 72 5.13 9.94 -16.44
CA TYR A 72 5.15 8.87 -15.44
C TYR A 72 6.40 8.00 -15.58
N ASP A 73 6.78 7.62 -16.81
CA ASP A 73 8.00 6.86 -17.07
C ASP A 73 9.22 7.60 -16.52
N LYS A 74 9.38 8.88 -16.89
CA LYS A 74 10.48 9.73 -16.40
C LYS A 74 10.48 9.86 -14.87
N ALA A 75 9.32 10.09 -14.25
CA ALA A 75 9.25 10.17 -12.79
C ALA A 75 9.58 8.83 -12.12
N GLY A 76 9.12 7.72 -12.70
CA GLY A 76 9.41 6.37 -12.22
C GLY A 76 10.88 6.00 -12.34
N GLU A 77 11.57 6.41 -13.40
CA GLU A 77 13.02 6.29 -13.56
C GLU A 77 13.79 6.93 -12.40
N PHE A 78 13.32 8.07 -11.91
CA PHE A 78 13.89 8.75 -10.74
C PHE A 78 13.36 8.23 -9.38
N GLY A 79 12.54 7.18 -9.38
CA GLY A 79 12.07 6.54 -8.16
C GLY A 79 10.83 7.16 -7.53
N ASN A 80 9.99 7.83 -8.32
CA ASN A 80 8.70 8.31 -7.84
C ASN A 80 7.73 7.13 -7.61
N LEU A 81 7.44 6.83 -6.34
CA LEU A 81 6.55 5.72 -5.96
C LEU A 81 5.11 5.92 -6.43
N GLU A 82 4.58 7.15 -6.38
CA GLU A 82 3.20 7.42 -6.83
C GLU A 82 3.05 7.14 -8.32
N ALA A 83 4.01 7.61 -9.12
CA ALA A 83 4.02 7.38 -10.56
C ALA A 83 4.15 5.89 -10.90
N LEU A 84 5.11 5.18 -10.28
CA LEU A 84 5.33 3.76 -10.49
C LEU A 84 4.09 2.93 -10.13
N ILE A 85 3.46 3.19 -8.98
CA ILE A 85 2.26 2.45 -8.55
C ILE A 85 1.12 2.65 -9.54
N LYS A 86 0.85 3.89 -9.95
CA LYS A 86 -0.21 4.21 -10.91
C LYS A 86 0.05 3.56 -12.27
N MET A 87 1.29 3.60 -12.76
CA MET A 87 1.65 2.91 -14.00
C MET A 87 1.53 1.40 -13.90
N ALA A 88 2.03 0.79 -12.82
CA ALA A 88 1.96 -0.65 -12.62
C ALA A 88 0.50 -1.15 -12.64
N ILE A 89 -0.40 -0.40 -11.98
CA ILE A 89 -1.84 -0.70 -11.97
C ILE A 89 -2.45 -0.47 -13.37
N ALA A 90 -2.11 0.64 -14.05
CA ALA A 90 -2.57 0.91 -15.41
C ALA A 90 -2.17 -0.20 -16.40
N PHE A 91 -0.94 -0.71 -16.31
CA PHE A 91 -0.48 -1.86 -17.10
C PHE A 91 -1.16 -3.17 -16.70
N LEU A 92 -1.36 -3.39 -15.40
CA LEU A 92 -2.02 -4.61 -14.92
C LEU A 92 -3.46 -4.74 -15.41
N TYR A 93 -4.19 -3.62 -15.47
CA TYR A 93 -5.59 -3.57 -15.87
C TYR A 93 -5.82 -3.10 -17.31
N ASN A 94 -4.77 -2.75 -18.06
CA ASN A 94 -4.83 -2.19 -19.41
C ASN A 94 -5.72 -0.94 -19.48
N GLU A 95 -5.50 0.01 -18.55
CA GLU A 95 -6.29 1.24 -18.46
C GLU A 95 -5.42 2.47 -18.74
N GLY A 96 -5.76 3.23 -19.79
CA GLY A 96 -5.11 4.49 -20.11
C GLY A 96 -3.84 4.35 -20.94
N LEU A 97 -3.67 3.23 -21.67
CA LEU A 97 -2.51 3.03 -22.54
C LEU A 97 -2.85 3.37 -24.00
N PRO A 98 -1.86 3.79 -24.82
CA PRO A 98 -2.09 4.22 -26.21
C PRO A 98 -2.76 3.19 -27.13
N ASN A 99 -2.76 1.90 -26.76
CA ASN A 99 -3.18 0.78 -27.60
C ASN A 99 -4.25 -0.12 -26.93
N ASP A 100 -5.10 0.45 -26.08
CA ASP A 100 -6.04 -0.25 -25.18
C ASP A 100 -7.09 -1.21 -25.82
N PHE A 101 -7.16 -1.34 -27.15
CA PHE A 101 -8.34 -1.93 -27.79
C PHE A 101 -8.26 -3.41 -28.22
N ASP A 102 -7.10 -4.07 -28.24
CA ASP A 102 -6.99 -5.33 -29.01
C ASP A 102 -6.54 -6.60 -28.26
N GLY A 103 -6.33 -6.56 -26.93
CA GLY A 103 -6.00 -7.77 -26.13
C GLY A 103 -4.71 -8.52 -26.52
N LYS A 104 -4.02 -8.11 -27.58
CA LYS A 104 -2.80 -8.73 -28.12
C LYS A 104 -1.55 -8.47 -27.27
N ASN A 105 -1.58 -7.47 -26.40
CA ASN A 105 -0.44 -7.03 -25.60
C ASN A 105 -0.49 -7.46 -24.13
N VAL A 106 -1.42 -8.34 -23.74
CA VAL A 106 -1.64 -8.73 -22.33
C VAL A 106 -0.36 -9.23 -21.66
N THR A 107 0.43 -10.06 -22.34
CA THR A 107 1.71 -10.55 -21.79
C THR A 107 2.75 -9.43 -21.69
N SER A 108 2.84 -8.54 -22.67
CA SER A 108 3.79 -7.41 -22.65
C SER A 108 3.46 -6.41 -21.54
N ASN A 109 2.17 -6.11 -21.35
CA ASN A 109 1.70 -5.23 -20.29
C ASN A 109 1.86 -5.89 -18.91
N GLY A 110 1.61 -7.20 -18.80
CA GLY A 110 1.90 -7.98 -17.59
C GLY A 110 3.37 -7.91 -17.18
N VAL A 111 4.30 -8.07 -18.13
CA VAL A 111 5.74 -7.95 -17.87
C VAL A 111 6.12 -6.55 -17.39
N LYS A 112 5.63 -5.50 -18.06
CA LYS A 112 5.87 -4.10 -17.63
C LYS A 112 5.33 -3.82 -16.22
N ALA A 113 4.13 -4.30 -15.92
CA ALA A 113 3.55 -4.20 -14.59
C ALA A 113 4.45 -4.92 -13.55
N ALA A 114 4.94 -6.12 -13.90
CA ALA A 114 5.78 -6.91 -13.01
C ALA A 114 7.11 -6.23 -12.70
N GLU A 115 7.79 -5.69 -13.71
CA GLU A 115 9.04 -4.91 -13.55
C GLU A 115 8.84 -3.74 -12.58
N MET A 116 7.75 -2.99 -12.75
CA MET A 116 7.42 -1.87 -11.88
C MET A 116 7.11 -2.33 -10.46
N PHE A 117 6.32 -3.40 -10.29
CA PHE A 117 6.01 -3.94 -8.97
C PHE A 117 7.24 -4.46 -8.23
N CYS A 118 8.12 -5.22 -8.89
CA CYS A 118 9.39 -5.65 -8.31
C CYS A 118 10.21 -4.44 -7.86
N ARG A 119 10.33 -3.43 -8.72
CA ARG A 119 11.06 -2.19 -8.39
C ARG A 119 10.44 -1.47 -7.19
N ILE A 120 9.12 -1.34 -7.13
CA ILE A 120 8.43 -0.69 -6.00
C ILE A 120 8.73 -1.45 -4.70
N GLU A 121 8.52 -2.76 -4.68
CA GLU A 121 8.71 -3.58 -3.48
C GLU A 121 10.17 -3.60 -3.00
N SER A 122 11.13 -3.54 -3.92
CA SER A 122 12.56 -3.38 -3.58
C SER A 122 12.92 -1.98 -3.06
N MET A 123 12.13 -0.96 -3.37
CA MET A 123 12.33 0.40 -2.83
C MET A 123 11.61 0.61 -1.49
N THR A 124 10.56 -0.15 -1.20
CA THR A 124 9.68 0.03 -0.03
C THR A 124 9.90 -1.03 1.05
N VAL A 125 11.16 -1.46 1.22
CA VAL A 125 11.57 -2.58 2.09
C VAL A 125 11.19 -2.41 3.58
N ALA A 126 10.94 -1.18 4.03
CA ALA A 126 10.52 -0.85 5.40
C ALA A 126 9.00 -0.90 5.62
N THR A 127 8.22 -1.13 4.57
CA THR A 127 6.76 -1.19 4.61
C THR A 127 6.26 -2.57 4.28
N ASP A 128 5.04 -2.89 4.71
CA ASP A 128 4.41 -4.15 4.37
C ASP A 128 4.13 -4.21 2.86
N PRO A 129 4.50 -5.32 2.20
CA PRO A 129 4.33 -5.46 0.77
C PRO A 129 2.85 -5.55 0.40
N PHE A 130 2.49 -4.93 -0.72
CA PHE A 130 1.09 -4.75 -1.13
C PHE A 130 0.78 -5.31 -2.52
N THR A 131 1.81 -5.53 -3.36
CA THR A 131 1.64 -6.01 -4.76
C THR A 131 0.77 -7.26 -4.85
N TRP A 132 0.98 -8.20 -3.93
CA TRP A 132 0.25 -9.46 -3.86
C TRP A 132 -1.27 -9.28 -3.85
N LEU A 133 -1.81 -8.16 -3.32
CA LEU A 133 -3.24 -7.85 -3.30
C LEU A 133 -3.82 -7.73 -4.71
N PHE A 134 -3.05 -7.18 -5.65
CA PHE A 134 -3.48 -6.93 -7.01
C PHE A 134 -3.43 -8.18 -7.89
N ILE A 135 -2.49 -9.09 -7.59
CA ILE A 135 -2.25 -10.31 -8.34
C ILE A 135 -2.91 -11.55 -7.74
N ARG A 136 -3.69 -11.40 -6.66
CA ARG A 136 -4.45 -12.51 -6.04
C ARG A 136 -5.24 -13.32 -7.09
N PRO A 137 -5.24 -14.65 -7.00
CA PRO A 137 -6.09 -15.53 -7.82
C PRO A 137 -7.59 -15.30 -7.55
N PRO A 138 -8.52 -15.88 -8.35
CA PRO A 138 -8.28 -16.79 -9.47
C PRO A 138 -7.79 -16.05 -10.71
N TRP A 139 -7.00 -16.76 -11.51
CA TRP A 139 -6.58 -16.30 -12.83
C TRP A 139 -7.45 -16.93 -13.91
N SER A 140 -7.38 -16.40 -15.12
CA SER A 140 -8.17 -16.92 -16.24
C SER A 140 -7.63 -18.27 -16.70
N ASN A 141 -8.50 -19.28 -16.83
CA ASN A 141 -8.12 -20.59 -17.37
C ASN A 141 -8.08 -20.62 -18.91
N SER A 142 -8.50 -19.52 -19.58
CA SER A 142 -8.78 -19.50 -21.02
C SER A 142 -7.94 -18.49 -21.81
N GLY A 143 -6.77 -18.09 -21.31
CA GLY A 143 -5.84 -17.20 -22.01
C GLY A 143 -4.83 -16.53 -21.08
N ALA A 144 -3.93 -15.72 -21.65
CA ALA A 144 -2.94 -14.97 -20.87
C ALA A 144 -3.63 -14.04 -19.85
N CYS A 145 -3.23 -14.12 -18.58
CA CYS A 145 -3.72 -13.24 -17.51
C CYS A 145 -2.57 -12.33 -17.04
N CYS A 146 -2.75 -11.01 -17.06
CA CYS A 146 -1.71 -10.08 -16.56
C CYS A 146 -1.31 -10.39 -15.10
N LYS A 147 -2.26 -10.78 -14.25
CA LYS A 147 -2.00 -11.08 -12.83
C LYS A 147 -1.12 -12.31 -12.64
N GLU A 148 -1.43 -13.38 -13.38
CA GLU A 148 -0.61 -14.59 -13.42
C GLU A 148 0.77 -14.29 -14.02
N CYS A 149 0.83 -13.52 -15.11
CA CYS A 149 2.08 -13.11 -15.74
C CYS A 149 2.99 -12.37 -14.75
N VAL A 150 2.43 -11.43 -13.96
CA VAL A 150 3.17 -10.74 -12.90
C VAL A 150 3.66 -11.71 -11.84
N PHE A 151 2.81 -12.61 -11.35
CA PHE A 151 3.20 -13.61 -10.36
C PHE A 151 4.37 -14.49 -10.83
N THR A 152 4.26 -15.05 -12.05
CA THR A 152 5.30 -15.89 -12.66
C THR A 152 6.59 -15.11 -12.87
N TYR A 153 6.49 -13.85 -13.32
CA TYR A 153 7.66 -12.97 -13.45
C TYR A 153 8.34 -12.74 -12.10
N MET A 154 7.58 -12.45 -11.03
CA MET A 154 8.15 -12.24 -9.69
C MET A 154 8.89 -13.49 -9.20
N LYS A 155 8.38 -14.71 -9.48
CA LYS A 155 9.09 -15.96 -9.15
C LYS A 155 10.42 -16.08 -9.90
N ASN A 156 10.42 -15.81 -11.21
CA ASN A 156 11.64 -15.86 -12.02
C ASN A 156 12.66 -14.80 -11.58
N TYR A 157 12.18 -13.58 -11.29
CA TYR A 157 13.01 -12.49 -10.81
C TYR A 157 13.77 -12.86 -9.53
N LEU A 158 13.13 -13.57 -8.60
CA LEU A 158 13.77 -14.06 -7.37
C LEU A 158 14.86 -15.11 -7.64
N ASN A 159 14.67 -15.95 -8.65
CA ASN A 159 15.66 -16.97 -9.03
C ASN A 159 16.86 -16.35 -9.76
N GLU A 160 16.64 -15.27 -10.53
CA GLU A 160 17.70 -14.55 -11.25
C GLU A 160 18.51 -13.61 -10.33
N ASN A 161 17.90 -13.14 -9.24
CA ASN A 161 18.50 -12.17 -8.31
C ASN A 161 18.81 -12.78 -6.94
N GLU A 162 19.21 -14.05 -6.87
CA GLU A 162 19.57 -14.74 -5.61
C GLU A 162 20.71 -14.06 -4.84
N GLU A 163 21.53 -13.22 -5.48
CA GLU A 163 22.60 -12.47 -4.80
C GLU A 163 22.08 -11.19 -4.09
N LYS A 164 20.87 -10.71 -4.41
CA LYS A 164 20.27 -9.46 -3.88
C LYS A 164 19.09 -9.73 -2.94
N GLU A 165 19.22 -10.76 -2.10
CA GLU A 165 18.10 -11.25 -1.29
C GLU A 165 17.51 -10.22 -0.32
N ALA A 166 18.33 -9.28 0.19
CA ALA A 166 17.87 -8.24 1.11
C ALA A 166 16.85 -7.29 0.46
N ASP A 167 17.07 -6.90 -0.80
CA ASP A 167 16.20 -6.02 -1.57
C ASP A 167 14.97 -6.77 -2.10
N CYS A 168 15.05 -8.10 -2.15
CA CYS A 168 13.98 -8.96 -2.65
C CYS A 168 13.04 -9.47 -1.54
N ARG A 169 13.27 -9.14 -0.27
CA ARG A 169 12.50 -9.71 0.85
C ARG A 169 11.00 -9.41 0.77
N ASN A 170 10.60 -8.25 0.25
CA ASN A 170 9.19 -7.89 0.05
C ASN A 170 8.56 -8.65 -1.13
N ILE A 171 9.34 -8.90 -2.18
CA ILE A 171 8.93 -9.72 -3.34
C ILE A 171 8.70 -11.16 -2.90
N CYS A 172 9.62 -11.74 -2.09
CA CYS A 172 9.45 -13.06 -1.47
C CYS A 172 8.14 -13.18 -0.69
N VAL A 173 7.81 -12.15 0.12
CA VAL A 173 6.54 -12.13 0.87
C VAL A 173 5.34 -12.03 -0.08
N CYS A 174 5.43 -11.26 -1.17
CA CYS A 174 4.34 -11.21 -2.16
C CYS A 174 4.07 -12.57 -2.81
N VAL A 175 5.13 -13.24 -3.25
CA VAL A 175 5.05 -14.58 -3.86
C VAL A 175 4.47 -15.57 -2.84
N ALA A 176 5.01 -15.61 -1.62
CA ALA A 176 4.51 -16.51 -0.58
C ALA A 176 3.05 -16.26 -0.21
N LYS A 177 2.62 -15.00 -0.09
CA LYS A 177 1.22 -14.67 0.19
C LYS A 177 0.30 -15.09 -0.95
N THR A 178 0.74 -14.97 -2.20
CA THR A 178 -0.03 -15.40 -3.37
C THR A 178 -0.16 -16.92 -3.41
N LEU A 179 0.95 -17.65 -3.19
CA LEU A 179 0.97 -19.12 -3.10
C LEU A 179 0.06 -19.66 -1.99
N ASN A 180 0.07 -19.04 -0.81
CA ASN A 180 -0.80 -19.46 0.30
C ASN A 180 -2.30 -19.32 -0.02
N VAL A 181 -2.68 -18.48 -1.00
CA VAL A 181 -4.08 -18.29 -1.43
C VAL A 181 -4.48 -19.27 -2.54
N LEU A 182 -3.51 -19.83 -3.29
CA LEU A 182 -3.78 -20.84 -4.32
C LEU A 182 -4.26 -22.18 -3.71
N ASP A 183 -3.92 -22.44 -2.44
CA ASP A 183 -4.36 -23.61 -1.66
C ASP A 183 -4.08 -24.97 -2.32
N GLU A 184 -3.01 -25.05 -3.13
CA GLU A 184 -2.46 -26.29 -3.67
C GLU A 184 -1.44 -26.89 -2.69
N ASP A 185 -1.42 -28.21 -2.51
CA ASP A 185 -0.55 -28.89 -1.53
C ASP A 185 0.94 -28.57 -1.73
N ASP A 186 1.41 -28.54 -2.98
CA ASP A 186 2.79 -28.19 -3.34
C ASP A 186 3.11 -26.70 -3.08
N SER A 187 2.10 -25.82 -3.19
CA SER A 187 2.24 -24.37 -3.01
C SER A 187 2.52 -23.97 -1.55
N GLN A 188 2.10 -24.77 -0.56
CA GLN A 188 2.33 -24.48 0.85
C GLN A 188 3.80 -24.67 1.26
N GLY A 189 4.45 -25.70 0.72
CA GLY A 189 5.88 -25.95 0.93
C GLY A 189 6.73 -24.84 0.31
N GLU A 190 6.42 -24.48 -0.94
CA GLU A 190 7.09 -23.40 -1.65
C GLU A 190 6.90 -22.04 -0.96
N ALA A 191 5.69 -21.72 -0.49
CA ALA A 191 5.43 -20.50 0.26
C ALA A 191 6.28 -20.42 1.54
N GLY A 192 6.48 -21.55 2.24
CA GLY A 192 7.34 -21.64 3.41
C GLY A 192 8.80 -21.31 3.12
N LEU A 193 9.32 -21.74 1.96
CA LEU A 193 10.69 -21.44 1.53
C LEU A 193 10.89 -19.93 1.31
N TYR A 194 9.99 -19.28 0.58
CA TYR A 194 10.07 -17.83 0.34
C TYR A 194 9.91 -17.01 1.61
N LEU A 195 9.03 -17.42 2.54
CA LEU A 195 8.93 -16.77 3.85
C LEU A 195 10.21 -16.92 4.66
N SER A 196 10.85 -18.09 4.62
CA SER A 196 12.12 -18.33 5.31
C SER A 196 13.24 -17.46 4.74
N LYS A 197 13.35 -17.37 3.40
CA LYS A 197 14.27 -16.44 2.73
C LYS A 197 14.05 -14.99 3.20
N ALA A 198 12.81 -14.51 3.19
CA ALA A 198 12.49 -13.15 3.63
C ALA A 198 12.77 -12.91 5.13
N ALA A 199 12.47 -13.88 5.99
CA ALA A 199 12.70 -13.78 7.44
C ALA A 199 14.20 -13.70 7.77
N ASN A 200 15.05 -14.44 7.07
CA ASN A 200 16.51 -14.37 7.21
C ASN A 200 17.06 -12.96 6.93
N HIS A 201 16.40 -12.22 6.03
CA HIS A 201 16.71 -10.82 5.71
C HIS A 201 15.93 -9.80 6.55
N LYS A 202 15.56 -10.19 7.78
CA LYS A 202 14.89 -9.33 8.78
C LYS A 202 13.54 -8.77 8.34
N SER A 203 12.79 -9.50 7.51
CA SER A 203 11.39 -9.18 7.22
C SER A 203 10.49 -9.54 8.40
N GLY A 204 10.00 -8.53 9.12
CA GLY A 204 9.13 -8.73 10.29
C GLY A 204 7.81 -9.43 9.93
N ILE A 205 7.21 -9.09 8.78
CA ILE A 205 5.98 -9.72 8.32
C ILE A 205 6.18 -11.20 7.96
N ALA A 206 7.30 -11.55 7.33
CA ALA A 206 7.60 -12.94 6.98
C ALA A 206 7.80 -13.78 8.24
N ALA A 207 8.59 -13.27 9.18
CA ALA A 207 8.83 -13.93 10.45
C ALA A 207 7.53 -14.10 11.26
N PHE A 208 6.65 -13.09 11.25
CA PHE A 208 5.34 -13.18 11.90
C PHE A 208 4.42 -14.23 11.27
N MET A 209 4.34 -14.29 9.95
CA MET A 209 3.55 -15.31 9.25
C MET A 209 4.04 -16.74 9.54
N MET A 210 5.36 -16.96 9.56
CA MET A 210 5.94 -18.24 9.95
C MET A 210 5.62 -18.58 11.41
N TRP A 211 5.75 -17.59 12.30
CA TRP A 211 5.40 -17.74 13.70
C TRP A 211 3.93 -18.14 13.88
N GLN A 212 2.99 -17.52 13.15
CA GLN A 212 1.56 -17.85 13.23
C GLN A 212 1.30 -19.33 12.88
N LYS A 213 1.89 -19.83 11.77
CA LYS A 213 1.76 -21.24 11.37
C LYS A 213 2.31 -22.18 12.45
N LYS A 214 3.49 -21.89 13.00
CA LYS A 214 4.13 -22.68 14.05
C LYS A 214 3.38 -22.62 15.38
N TYR A 215 2.79 -21.47 15.73
CA TYR A 215 2.08 -21.28 16.98
C TYR A 215 0.83 -22.16 17.07
N GLN A 216 0.14 -22.38 15.94
CA GLN A 216 -1.04 -23.26 15.88
C GLN A 216 -0.69 -24.71 16.24
N SER A 217 0.48 -25.21 15.81
CA SER A 217 0.88 -26.59 16.10
C SER A 217 1.44 -26.79 17.51
N CYS A 218 2.06 -25.75 18.11
CA CYS A 218 2.66 -25.84 19.44
C CYS A 218 1.76 -25.33 20.58
N ILE A 219 0.52 -24.93 20.29
CA ILE A 219 -0.35 -24.30 21.31
C ILE A 219 -0.55 -25.20 22.52
N ASN A 220 -0.64 -26.53 22.35
CA ASN A 220 -0.87 -27.47 23.46
C ASN A 220 0.39 -27.84 24.25
N ASP A 221 1.59 -27.58 23.71
CA ASP A 221 2.85 -27.83 24.40
C ASP A 221 3.28 -26.61 25.21
N ARG A 222 3.50 -26.80 26.53
CA ARG A 222 3.90 -25.72 27.44
C ARG A 222 5.28 -25.15 27.09
N ALA A 223 6.23 -26.00 26.70
CA ALA A 223 7.58 -25.55 26.36
C ALA A 223 7.57 -24.79 25.02
N GLY A 224 6.92 -25.37 24.00
CA GLY A 224 6.71 -24.75 22.69
C GLY A 224 5.98 -23.43 22.77
N ARG A 225 4.92 -23.32 23.58
CA ARG A 225 4.19 -22.05 23.78
C ARG A 225 5.08 -20.97 24.39
N LEU A 226 5.91 -21.33 25.38
CA LEU A 226 6.82 -20.39 26.03
C LEU A 226 7.87 -19.86 25.04
N GLU A 227 8.46 -20.76 24.25
CA GLU A 227 9.44 -20.41 23.23
C GLU A 227 8.82 -19.57 22.10
N SER A 228 7.61 -19.90 21.66
CA SER A 228 6.89 -19.09 20.67
C SER A 228 6.66 -17.65 21.14
N ILE A 229 6.37 -17.40 22.42
CA ILE A 229 6.21 -16.03 22.93
C ILE A 229 7.54 -15.27 22.97
N ARG A 230 8.67 -15.94 23.18
CA ARG A 230 9.99 -15.30 23.03
C ARG A 230 10.25 -14.90 21.59
N GLN A 231 10.00 -15.80 20.65
CA GLN A 231 10.12 -15.52 19.21
C GLN A 231 9.21 -14.36 18.78
N LEU A 232 7.96 -14.32 19.27
CA LEU A 232 7.03 -13.23 19.01
C LEU A 232 7.59 -11.88 19.49
N ARG A 233 8.27 -11.85 20.65
CA ARG A 233 8.92 -10.65 21.17
C ARG A 233 10.03 -10.16 20.26
N ASP A 234 10.85 -11.06 19.73
CA ASP A 234 11.93 -10.71 18.80
C ASP A 234 11.37 -10.14 17.49
N ILE A 235 10.29 -10.72 16.98
CA ILE A 235 9.57 -10.21 15.79
C ILE A 235 8.96 -8.84 16.07
N ALA A 236 8.35 -8.64 17.24
CA ALA A 236 7.76 -7.37 17.65
C ALA A 236 8.82 -6.25 17.74
N ASN A 237 10.06 -6.60 18.13
CA ASN A 237 11.19 -5.67 18.15
C ASN A 237 11.65 -5.25 16.73
N MET A 238 11.33 -6.02 15.68
CA MET A 238 11.58 -5.63 14.29
C MET A 238 10.61 -4.54 13.80
N GLY A 239 9.63 -4.14 14.61
CA GLY A 239 8.71 -3.05 14.28
C GLY A 239 7.38 -3.48 13.66
N HIS A 240 7.16 -4.77 13.39
CA HIS A 240 5.91 -5.25 12.79
C HIS A 240 4.73 -5.09 13.75
N LEU A 241 3.68 -4.40 13.29
CA LEU A 241 2.58 -3.95 14.15
C LEU A 241 1.72 -5.10 14.69
N ASP A 242 1.37 -6.07 13.85
CA ASP A 242 0.54 -7.20 14.27
C ASP A 242 1.25 -8.05 15.32
N ALA A 243 2.57 -8.23 15.19
CA ALA A 243 3.38 -8.92 16.20
C ALA A 243 3.35 -8.17 17.55
N LYS A 244 3.47 -6.83 17.55
CA LYS A 244 3.37 -6.02 18.77
C LYS A 244 1.99 -6.16 19.42
N LEU A 245 0.92 -6.12 18.61
CA LEU A 245 -0.45 -6.27 19.09
C LEU A 245 -0.71 -7.65 19.67
N THR A 246 -0.33 -8.73 18.97
CA THR A 246 -0.45 -10.10 19.45
C THR A 246 0.37 -10.35 20.72
N LEU A 247 1.53 -9.70 20.86
CA LEU A 247 2.33 -9.76 22.07
C LEU A 247 1.62 -9.07 23.25
N CYS A 248 1.04 -7.89 23.02
CA CYS A 248 0.25 -7.19 24.03
C CYS A 248 -0.96 -8.02 24.48
N GLU A 249 -1.65 -8.67 23.54
CA GLU A 249 -2.76 -9.58 23.82
C GLU A 249 -2.30 -10.81 24.64
N SER A 250 -1.12 -11.34 24.35
CA SER A 250 -0.55 -12.45 25.13
C SER A 250 -0.22 -12.02 26.56
N TYR A 251 0.34 -10.83 26.74
CA TYR A 251 0.65 -10.26 28.04
C TYR A 251 -0.59 -9.92 28.87
N SER A 252 -1.68 -9.45 28.24
CA SER A 252 -2.94 -9.20 28.95
C SER A 252 -3.58 -10.50 29.47
N ARG A 253 -3.32 -11.63 28.81
CA ARG A 253 -3.72 -12.98 29.25
C ARG A 253 -2.73 -13.66 30.21
N HIS A 254 -1.80 -12.89 30.79
CA HIS A 254 -0.77 -13.40 31.70
C HIS A 254 0.22 -14.41 31.07
N VAL A 255 0.36 -14.43 29.74
CA VAL A 255 1.32 -15.29 29.04
C VAL A 255 2.59 -14.50 28.72
N TYR A 256 3.55 -14.53 29.65
CA TYR A 256 4.72 -13.64 29.58
C TYR A 256 5.95 -14.20 28.86
N GLY A 257 6.03 -15.50 28.56
CA GLY A 257 7.21 -16.06 27.89
C GLY A 257 8.52 -15.83 28.66
N GLY A 258 8.47 -15.93 30.00
CA GLY A 258 9.65 -15.86 30.88
C GLY A 258 10.04 -14.47 31.42
N ILE A 259 9.25 -13.42 31.17
CA ILE A 259 9.44 -12.11 31.83
C ILE A 259 8.45 -11.91 32.98
N THR A 260 8.72 -10.91 33.83
CA THR A 260 7.80 -10.53 34.92
C THR A 260 6.59 -9.78 34.38
N GLY A 261 5.46 -9.91 35.07
CA GLY A 261 4.23 -9.17 34.72
C GLY A 261 4.42 -7.65 34.73
N GLN A 262 5.31 -7.12 35.57
CA GLN A 262 5.67 -5.70 35.58
C GLN A 262 6.33 -5.25 34.27
N LYS A 263 7.31 -6.00 33.76
CA LYS A 263 7.97 -5.70 32.47
C LYS A 263 6.98 -5.81 31.31
N ALA A 264 6.10 -6.81 31.35
CA ALA A 264 5.03 -6.96 30.36
C ALA A 264 4.06 -5.78 30.38
N ALA A 265 3.65 -5.31 31.57
CA ALA A 265 2.78 -4.16 31.72
C ALA A 265 3.43 -2.84 31.25
N MET A 266 4.72 -2.66 31.51
CA MET A 266 5.48 -1.52 30.99
C MET A 266 5.49 -1.54 29.45
N TYR A 267 5.78 -2.68 28.83
CA TYR A 267 5.76 -2.81 27.38
C TYR A 267 4.39 -2.43 26.78
N VAL A 268 3.29 -2.96 27.35
CA VAL A 268 1.93 -2.64 26.89
C VAL A 268 1.64 -1.15 27.05
N ARG A 269 2.04 -0.54 28.16
CA ARG A 269 1.88 0.89 28.40
C ARG A 269 2.65 1.70 27.36
N ASP A 270 3.93 1.40 27.15
CA ASP A 270 4.79 2.12 26.21
C ASP A 270 4.25 1.99 24.78
N PHE A 271 3.80 0.79 24.39
CA PHE A 271 3.16 0.58 23.10
C PHE A 271 1.91 1.45 22.93
N VAL A 272 0.97 1.41 23.90
CA VAL A 272 -0.26 2.22 23.84
C VAL A 272 0.05 3.71 23.82
N GLN A 273 1.02 4.17 24.61
CA GLN A 273 1.45 5.57 24.64
C GLN A 273 2.15 6.01 23.35
N SER A 274 2.85 5.10 22.66
CA SER A 274 3.45 5.39 21.36
C SER A 274 2.42 5.52 20.24
N THR A 275 1.22 4.96 20.41
CA THR A 275 0.15 5.10 19.43
C THR A 275 -0.56 6.45 19.59
N THR A 276 -0.73 7.17 18.48
CA THR A 276 -1.53 8.39 18.46
C THR A 276 -3.00 8.03 18.26
N PRO A 277 -3.93 8.53 19.09
CA PRO A 277 -5.34 8.34 18.85
C PRO A 277 -5.70 8.95 17.50
N THR A 278 -6.56 8.29 16.73
CA THR A 278 -6.89 8.70 15.35
C THR A 278 -7.62 10.04 15.28
N ASN A 279 -7.90 10.70 16.42
CA ASN A 279 -8.55 11.99 16.57
C ASN A 279 -9.63 12.21 15.49
N THR A 280 -10.64 11.35 15.52
CA THR A 280 -11.68 11.24 14.48
C THR A 280 -12.47 12.53 14.30
N GLN A 281 -12.47 13.40 15.30
CA GLN A 281 -13.08 14.73 15.25
C GLN A 281 -12.31 15.71 14.34
N GLU A 282 -11.01 15.49 14.13
CA GLU A 282 -10.18 16.32 13.24
C GLU A 282 -10.27 15.91 11.77
N CYS A 283 -10.98 14.82 11.48
CA CYS A 283 -11.21 14.29 10.14
C CYS A 283 -11.82 15.31 9.17
N PHE A 284 -12.53 16.30 9.71
CA PHE A 284 -13.24 17.33 8.94
C PHE A 284 -12.53 18.68 8.91
N GLN A 285 -11.33 18.82 9.52
CA GLN A 285 -10.61 20.10 9.51
C GLN A 285 -10.23 20.55 8.09
N THR A 286 -9.98 19.59 7.19
CA THR A 286 -9.55 19.84 5.81
C THR A 286 -10.73 20.18 4.88
N SER A 287 -11.95 19.81 5.25
CA SER A 287 -13.16 19.90 4.43
C SER A 287 -14.27 20.68 5.16
N GLN A 288 -14.44 21.96 4.84
CA GLN A 288 -15.52 22.80 5.41
C GLN A 288 -16.94 22.29 5.08
N GLU A 289 -17.10 21.42 4.09
CA GLU A 289 -18.40 20.89 3.64
C GLU A 289 -18.88 19.63 4.39
N LEU A 290 -18.00 18.94 5.13
CA LEU A 290 -18.31 17.66 5.75
C LEU A 290 -18.44 17.82 7.27
N THR A 291 -19.46 17.18 7.86
CA THR A 291 -19.76 17.27 9.30
C THR A 291 -19.69 15.89 9.97
N ALA A 292 -19.47 15.87 11.29
CA ALA A 292 -19.51 14.64 12.09
C ALA A 292 -20.82 13.85 11.91
N SER A 293 -21.94 14.55 11.69
CA SER A 293 -23.24 13.94 11.40
C SER A 293 -23.26 13.18 10.06
N MET A 294 -22.61 13.69 9.01
CA MET A 294 -22.51 12.99 7.73
C MET A 294 -21.70 11.71 7.84
N ARG A 295 -20.64 11.72 8.67
CA ARG A 295 -19.89 10.51 9.00
C ARG A 295 -20.74 9.50 9.74
N TYR A 296 -21.52 9.94 10.71
CA TYR A 296 -22.43 9.05 11.44
C TYR A 296 -23.40 8.35 10.46
N ILE A 297 -24.05 9.12 9.58
CA ILE A 297 -24.95 8.56 8.56
C ILE A 297 -24.22 7.57 7.64
N LEU A 298 -23.00 7.90 7.20
CA LEU A 298 -22.21 6.98 6.38
C LEU A 298 -21.91 5.68 7.14
N VAL A 299 -21.43 5.77 8.37
CA VAL A 299 -21.04 4.60 9.18
C VAL A 299 -22.24 3.72 9.48
N ASP A 300 -23.38 4.32 9.83
CA ASP A 300 -24.65 3.62 10.04
C ASP A 300 -25.04 2.83 8.78
N TRP A 301 -25.01 3.48 7.62
CA TRP A 301 -25.25 2.80 6.35
C TRP A 301 -24.22 1.70 6.04
N LEU A 302 -22.94 1.89 6.38
CA LEU A 302 -21.91 0.85 6.19
C LEU A 302 -22.12 -0.35 7.13
N VAL A 303 -22.72 -0.18 8.31
CA VAL A 303 -23.12 -1.30 9.19
C VAL A 303 -24.17 -2.16 8.50
N GLU A 304 -25.18 -1.54 7.87
CA GLU A 304 -26.19 -2.27 7.10
C GLU A 304 -25.56 -3.03 5.93
N VAL A 305 -24.68 -2.37 5.16
CA VAL A 305 -23.95 -3.01 4.05
C VAL A 305 -23.11 -4.18 4.53
N ALA A 306 -22.44 -4.05 5.68
CA ALA A 306 -21.65 -5.13 6.27
C ALA A 306 -22.53 -6.32 6.63
N GLY A 307 -23.70 -6.10 7.24
CA GLY A 307 -24.67 -7.15 7.55
C GLY A 307 -25.23 -7.84 6.29
N MET A 308 -25.57 -7.08 5.25
CA MET A 308 -26.11 -7.63 4.00
C MET A 308 -25.10 -8.45 3.19
N LYS A 309 -23.80 -8.20 3.39
CA LYS A 309 -22.70 -8.85 2.65
C LYS A 309 -21.88 -9.80 3.51
N ASP A 310 -22.36 -10.11 4.71
CA ASP A 310 -21.69 -10.97 5.68
C ASP A 310 -20.23 -10.56 5.95
N PHE A 311 -19.95 -9.25 5.94
CA PHE A 311 -18.64 -8.74 6.30
C PHE A 311 -18.45 -8.79 7.81
N SER A 312 -17.27 -9.25 8.23
CA SER A 312 -16.91 -9.25 9.65
C SER A 312 -16.91 -7.83 10.23
N SER A 313 -17.20 -7.71 11.53
CA SER A 313 -17.06 -6.44 12.26
C SER A 313 -15.65 -5.86 12.14
N HIS A 314 -14.63 -6.74 12.10
CA HIS A 314 -13.25 -6.35 11.87
C HIS A 314 -13.07 -5.62 10.53
N THR A 315 -13.62 -6.17 9.44
CA THR A 315 -13.59 -5.55 8.10
C THR A 315 -14.24 -4.16 8.10
N LEU A 316 -15.40 -4.02 8.74
CA LEU A 316 -16.10 -2.75 8.86
C LEU A 316 -15.26 -1.71 9.63
N HIS A 317 -14.70 -2.09 10.77
CA HIS A 317 -13.90 -1.16 11.59
C HIS A 317 -12.65 -0.67 10.84
N VAL A 318 -11.97 -1.55 10.12
CA VAL A 318 -10.81 -1.17 9.31
C VAL A 318 -11.23 -0.26 8.15
N ALA A 319 -12.36 -0.53 7.49
CA ALA A 319 -12.88 0.31 6.41
C ALA A 319 -13.24 1.71 6.88
N VAL A 320 -13.95 1.85 8.01
CA VAL A 320 -14.25 3.16 8.61
C VAL A 320 -12.96 3.92 8.96
N SER A 321 -11.95 3.21 9.47
CA SER A 321 -10.63 3.79 9.74
C SER A 321 -9.92 4.28 8.46
N VAL A 322 -10.05 3.56 7.35
CA VAL A 322 -9.54 3.99 6.03
C VAL A 322 -10.27 5.24 5.54
N VAL A 323 -11.60 5.28 5.64
CA VAL A 323 -12.41 6.47 5.30
C VAL A 323 -11.95 7.68 6.10
N ASP A 324 -11.83 7.53 7.42
CA ASP A 324 -11.42 8.63 8.31
C ASP A 324 -10.02 9.15 7.96
N ARG A 325 -9.05 8.27 7.68
CA ARG A 325 -7.71 8.69 7.25
C ARG A 325 -7.72 9.39 5.89
N TYR A 326 -8.56 8.92 4.96
CA TYR A 326 -8.67 9.54 3.64
C TYR A 326 -9.21 10.96 3.74
N LEU A 327 -10.29 11.17 4.49
CA LEU A 327 -10.94 12.47 4.66
C LEU A 327 -10.04 13.50 5.40
N LYS A 328 -9.13 13.05 6.27
CA LYS A 328 -8.12 13.93 6.88
C LYS A 328 -7.20 14.59 5.86
N ILE A 329 -6.85 13.86 4.80
CA ILE A 329 -5.82 14.26 3.83
C ILE A 329 -6.46 14.86 2.57
N HIS A 330 -7.67 14.41 2.22
CA HIS A 330 -8.33 14.75 0.97
C HIS A 330 -9.61 15.56 1.18
N LYS A 331 -9.77 16.61 0.38
CA LYS A 331 -11.04 17.31 0.24
C LYS A 331 -11.97 16.42 -0.58
N THR A 332 -13.09 16.01 0.01
CA THR A 332 -14.07 15.12 -0.63
C THR A 332 -15.43 15.78 -0.60
N SER A 333 -16.13 15.77 -1.73
CA SER A 333 -17.48 16.30 -1.79
C SER A 333 -18.48 15.32 -1.17
N ARG A 334 -19.63 15.84 -0.72
CA ARG A 334 -20.70 15.02 -0.16
C ARG A 334 -21.15 13.89 -1.09
N SER A 335 -21.19 14.13 -2.40
CA SER A 335 -21.64 13.14 -3.39
C SER A 335 -20.70 11.93 -3.53
N GLN A 336 -19.43 12.09 -3.16
CA GLN A 336 -18.42 11.03 -3.25
C GLN A 336 -18.30 10.21 -1.96
N LEU A 337 -18.96 10.63 -0.88
CA LEU A 337 -18.76 10.04 0.45
C LEU A 337 -19.22 8.58 0.53
N GLN A 338 -20.35 8.24 -0.10
CA GLN A 338 -20.82 6.85 -0.17
C GLN A 338 -19.89 5.99 -1.02
N LEU A 339 -19.41 6.52 -2.16
CA LEU A 339 -18.44 5.82 -3.01
C LEU A 339 -17.15 5.53 -2.25
N LEU A 340 -16.63 6.51 -1.49
CA LEU A 340 -15.46 6.33 -0.63
C LEU A 340 -15.70 5.23 0.41
N GLY A 341 -16.88 5.22 1.05
CA GLY A 341 -17.25 4.20 2.03
C GLY A 341 -17.27 2.79 1.42
N VAL A 342 -17.95 2.60 0.30
CA VAL A 342 -18.00 1.30 -0.40
C VAL A 342 -16.60 0.90 -0.88
N ALA A 343 -15.85 1.81 -1.50
CA ALA A 343 -14.49 1.53 -1.96
C ALA A 343 -13.58 1.08 -0.80
N ALA A 344 -13.69 1.72 0.37
CA ALA A 344 -12.96 1.31 1.56
C ALA A 344 -13.40 -0.07 2.07
N MET A 345 -14.70 -0.38 2.07
CA MET A 345 -15.20 -1.72 2.42
C MET A 345 -14.66 -2.80 1.50
N VAL A 346 -14.65 -2.55 0.19
CA VAL A 346 -14.12 -3.47 -0.81
C VAL A 346 -12.63 -3.69 -0.61
N LEU A 347 -11.87 -2.60 -0.44
CA LEU A 347 -10.43 -2.69 -0.23
C LEU A 347 -10.12 -3.50 1.03
N CYS A 348 -10.82 -3.24 2.14
CA CYS A 348 -10.60 -3.94 3.39
C CYS A 348 -11.06 -5.40 3.34
N SER A 349 -12.17 -5.70 2.69
CA SER A 349 -12.64 -7.08 2.54
C SER A 349 -11.70 -7.89 1.65
N ARG A 350 -11.10 -7.28 0.63
CA ARG A 350 -10.04 -7.90 -0.19
C ARG A 350 -8.71 -8.03 0.54
N TYR A 351 -8.40 -7.14 1.47
CA TYR A 351 -7.17 -7.22 2.27
C TYR A 351 -7.25 -8.29 3.37
N LEU A 352 -8.37 -8.30 4.12
CA LEU A 352 -8.59 -9.18 5.27
C LEU A 352 -9.20 -10.53 4.90
N GLY A 353 -9.90 -10.59 3.78
CA GLY A 353 -10.55 -11.80 3.29
C GLY A 353 -9.53 -12.88 2.95
N LYS A 354 -9.83 -14.10 3.43
CA LYS A 354 -9.24 -15.34 2.90
C LYS A 354 -9.90 -15.72 1.57
N ASP A 355 -11.19 -15.41 1.41
CA ASP A 355 -11.99 -15.70 0.22
C ASP A 355 -12.05 -14.52 -0.76
N ILE A 356 -12.06 -14.83 -2.06
CA ILE A 356 -12.03 -13.88 -3.17
C ILE A 356 -13.44 -13.37 -3.46
N ILE A 357 -13.74 -12.13 -3.05
CA ILE A 357 -14.96 -11.43 -3.45
C ILE A 357 -14.79 -10.88 -4.87
N HIS A 358 -15.66 -11.27 -5.81
CA HIS A 358 -15.69 -10.73 -7.17
C HIS A 358 -16.73 -9.60 -7.30
N TYR A 359 -16.42 -8.61 -8.13
CA TYR A 359 -17.39 -7.66 -8.68
C TYR A 359 -17.86 -8.18 -10.04
N SER A 360 -19.11 -8.65 -10.11
CA SER A 360 -19.81 -8.84 -11.37
C SER A 360 -21.19 -8.17 -11.25
N GLY A 361 -21.51 -7.26 -12.17
CA GLY A 361 -22.85 -6.70 -12.30
C GLY A 361 -23.39 -5.89 -11.12
N GLY A 362 -22.54 -5.13 -10.40
CA GLY A 362 -22.99 -4.22 -9.34
C GLY A 362 -23.37 -4.88 -8.01
N CYS A 363 -23.14 -6.19 -7.84
CA CYS A 363 -23.39 -6.89 -6.58
C CYS A 363 -22.16 -7.65 -6.09
N LEU A 364 -21.83 -7.48 -4.80
CA LEU A 364 -20.82 -8.27 -4.08
C LEU A 364 -21.38 -9.68 -3.84
N VAL A 365 -20.70 -10.72 -4.33
CA VAL A 365 -21.07 -12.13 -4.10
C VAL A 365 -19.87 -12.87 -3.51
N ASN A 366 -20.12 -13.65 -2.46
CA ASN A 366 -19.14 -14.46 -1.74
C ASN A 366 -19.16 -15.90 -2.30
N ARG A 367 -18.00 -16.50 -2.58
CA ARG A 367 -17.90 -17.81 -3.28
C ARG A 367 -18.10 -19.03 -2.37
N GLN A 368 -18.77 -18.89 -1.22
CA GLN A 368 -19.05 -20.04 -0.33
C GLN A 368 -20.27 -20.88 -0.78
N HIS A 369 -21.01 -20.46 -1.82
CA HIS A 369 -22.19 -21.19 -2.31
C HIS A 369 -22.24 -21.31 -3.84
N LEU A 370 -21.20 -21.89 -4.45
CA LEU A 370 -21.31 -22.53 -5.78
C LEU A 370 -20.56 -23.85 -5.79
#